data_AF-A0A9D1IPE3-F1
#
_entry.id   AF-A0A9D1IPE3-F1
#
_cell.length_a   1.000
_cell.length_b   1.000
_cell.length_c   1.000
_cell.angle_alpha   90.00
_cell.angle_beta   90.00
_cell.angle_gamma   90.00
#
_symmetry.space_group_name_H-M   'P 1'
#
loop_
_entity.id
_entity.type
_entity.pdbx_description
1 polymer ?
#
loop_
_entity_poly.entity_id
_entity_poly.type
_entity_poly.pdbx_seq_one_letter_code
_entity_poly.pdbx_strand_id
1 'polypeptide(L)'
;MKKIIDYIKDKIYYVLGFTVLVIVILIIINACSNRSGSYEDIENDMVEAAKEYYSNRKNRLPKEDDGTVEVSIGTLIDAELLEEIVDPKNKNQTCSGHVEVTKVGDDYSYTPFLTCKGNYEPEYLSDIIKDVKTDEYGNGVYEIGDELVYRGEDVNNYVQFNNQLWRIVKMDAEGDFKLVLAEKTGDAYAWDDAYNSERESYVGINTDYLHTNIRKVLNDYYKKNFTTDSKAKIVSKDLCVGKYAETDEFSVDKECSIIKEDEKIGLLTASDYKNASLAENCTKLDSNECSNYNYLSNIEEFNTWFLNSSSADTYKVYYLQETINISNASNTKKINPVIYITSKSIVSEGKGTQKNPYIIK
;
A
#
# COMPACT_ATOMS: atom_id res chain seq x y z
N MET A 1 -3.72 -60.74 44.98
CA MET A 1 -3.97 -59.28 45.14
C MET A 1 -2.73 -58.47 45.51
N LYS A 2 -1.93 -58.82 46.54
CA LYS A 2 -0.71 -58.05 46.92
C LYS A 2 0.29 -57.79 45.78
N LYS A 3 0.63 -58.82 44.99
CA LYS A 3 1.59 -58.69 43.87
C LYS A 3 1.15 -57.71 42.75
N ILE A 4 -0.15 -57.50 42.55
CA ILE A 4 -0.68 -56.59 41.54
C ILE A 4 -0.64 -55.14 42.05
N ILE A 5 -0.92 -54.94 43.34
CA ILE A 5 -0.87 -53.63 43.98
C ILE A 5 0.57 -53.10 44.04
N ASP A 6 1.54 -53.96 44.33
CA ASP A 6 2.96 -53.57 44.36
C ASP A 6 3.48 -53.24 42.95
N TYR A 7 3.06 -53.99 41.92
CA TYR A 7 3.38 -53.69 40.52
C TYR A 7 2.79 -52.35 40.04
N ILE A 8 1.56 -52.02 40.47
CA ILE A 8 0.90 -50.76 40.13
C ILE A 8 1.58 -49.58 40.84
N LYS A 9 1.97 -49.74 42.11
CA LYS A 9 2.68 -48.69 42.86
C LYS A 9 4.04 -48.36 42.24
N ASP A 10 4.78 -49.37 41.81
CA ASP A 10 6.09 -49.20 41.19
C ASP A 10 5.99 -48.43 39.86
N LYS A 11 5.00 -48.75 39.01
CA LYS A 11 4.78 -48.03 37.75
C LYS A 11 4.18 -46.63 37.90
N ILE A 12 3.36 -46.38 38.92
CA ILE A 12 2.80 -45.04 39.19
C ILE A 12 3.91 -44.05 39.56
N TYR A 13 4.94 -44.48 40.29
CA TYR A 13 6.11 -43.63 40.60
C TYR A 13 6.85 -43.18 39.34
N TYR A 14 7.02 -44.06 38.35
CA TYR A 14 7.65 -43.69 37.07
C TYR A 14 6.78 -42.73 36.25
N VAL A 15 5.46 -42.90 36.25
CA VAL A 15 4.52 -42.01 35.54
C VAL A 15 4.49 -40.62 36.20
N LEU A 16 4.39 -40.56 37.53
CA LEU A 16 4.43 -39.29 38.27
C LEU A 16 5.77 -38.57 38.12
N GLY A 17 6.88 -39.30 38.23
CA GLY A 17 8.22 -38.75 38.00
C GLY A 17 8.40 -38.20 36.58
N PHE A 18 7.88 -38.90 35.57
CA PHE A 18 7.90 -38.43 34.18
C PHE A 18 7.03 -37.18 33.98
N THR A 19 5.83 -37.12 34.55
CA THR A 19 4.97 -35.93 34.46
C THR A 19 5.58 -34.71 35.14
N VAL A 20 6.21 -34.89 36.31
CA VAL A 20 6.92 -33.79 37.00
C VAL A 20 8.15 -33.36 36.21
N LEU A 21 8.90 -34.30 35.62
CA LEU A 21 10.03 -33.99 34.76
C LEU A 21 9.61 -33.21 33.50
N VAL A 22 8.49 -33.59 32.86
CA VAL A 22 7.94 -32.88 31.70
C VAL A 22 7.46 -31.49 32.09
N ILE A 23 6.81 -31.33 33.23
CA ILE A 23 6.39 -30.01 33.74
C ILE A 23 7.61 -29.15 34.07
N VAL A 24 8.65 -29.72 34.68
CA VAL A 24 9.90 -29.01 34.97
C VAL A 24 10.64 -28.65 33.67
N ILE A 25 10.65 -29.52 32.67
CA ILE A 25 11.20 -29.22 31.33
C ILE A 25 10.39 -28.12 30.65
N LEU A 26 9.06 -28.13 30.74
CA LEU A 26 8.20 -27.06 30.21
C LEU A 26 8.44 -25.73 30.94
N ILE A 27 8.59 -25.76 32.27
CA ILE A 27 8.93 -24.59 33.08
C ILE A 27 10.34 -24.10 32.76
N ILE A 28 11.31 -24.98 32.50
CA ILE A 28 12.67 -24.60 32.08
C ILE A 28 12.67 -24.07 30.64
N ILE A 29 11.84 -24.60 29.74
CA ILE A 29 11.67 -24.05 28.38
C ILE A 29 11.05 -22.64 28.45
N ASN A 30 10.06 -22.43 29.33
CA ASN A 30 9.48 -21.10 29.59
C ASN A 30 10.42 -20.16 30.36
N ALA A 31 11.23 -20.67 31.29
CA ALA A 31 12.15 -19.88 32.12
C ALA A 31 13.53 -19.65 31.48
N CYS A 32 13.84 -20.38 30.39
CA CYS A 32 15.04 -20.19 29.57
C CYS A 32 14.72 -19.57 28.21
N SER A 33 13.54 -18.99 28.00
CA SER A 33 13.35 -18.00 26.95
C SER A 33 13.87 -16.65 27.44
N ASN A 34 15.18 -16.54 27.63
CA ASN A 34 15.86 -15.27 27.40
C ASN A 34 15.63 -14.96 25.92
N ARG A 35 14.47 -14.39 25.59
CA ARG A 35 14.13 -13.94 24.24
C ARG A 35 15.06 -12.76 23.93
N SER A 36 16.29 -13.05 23.52
CA SER A 36 17.06 -12.13 22.68
C SER A 36 16.49 -12.22 21.26
N GLY A 37 15.18 -11.99 21.13
CA GLY A 37 14.49 -11.96 19.85
C GLY A 37 15.00 -10.81 19.01
N SER A 38 14.93 -10.97 17.69
CA SER A 38 15.05 -9.86 16.76
C SER A 38 13.97 -8.82 17.03
N TYR A 39 14.10 -7.60 16.48
CA TYR A 39 13.03 -6.60 16.58
C TYR A 39 11.73 -7.08 15.94
N GLU A 40 11.82 -7.90 14.89
CA GLU A 40 10.67 -8.53 14.24
C GLU A 40 9.94 -9.50 15.18
N ASP A 41 10.68 -10.27 15.99
CA ASP A 41 10.07 -11.16 16.99
C ASP A 41 9.31 -10.36 18.05
N ILE A 42 9.87 -9.23 18.49
CA ILE A 42 9.21 -8.33 19.47
C ILE A 42 7.92 -7.76 18.89
N GLU A 43 7.93 -7.36 17.62
CA GLU A 43 6.74 -6.83 16.96
C GLU A 43 5.65 -7.88 16.74
N ASN A 44 6.04 -9.13 16.45
CA ASN A 44 5.11 -10.25 16.41
C ASN A 44 4.48 -10.50 17.78
N ASP A 45 5.28 -10.47 18.85
CA ASP A 45 4.79 -10.58 20.23
C ASP A 45 3.79 -9.44 20.57
N MET A 46 4.09 -8.20 20.15
CA MET A 46 3.17 -7.07 20.31
C MET A 46 1.82 -7.33 19.61
N VAL A 47 1.85 -7.84 18.37
CA VAL A 47 0.65 -8.15 17.58
C VAL A 47 -0.17 -9.27 18.24
N GLU A 48 0.47 -10.34 18.70
CA GLU A 48 -0.21 -11.44 19.39
C GLU A 48 -0.88 -10.96 20.68
N ALA A 49 -0.17 -10.18 21.51
CA ALA A 49 -0.71 -9.59 22.72
C ALA A 49 -1.89 -8.65 22.43
N ALA A 50 -1.82 -7.84 21.37
CA ALA A 50 -2.92 -6.97 20.95
C ALA A 50 -4.16 -7.77 20.50
N LYS A 51 -3.97 -8.85 19.72
CA LYS A 51 -5.06 -9.75 19.33
C LYS A 51 -5.75 -10.36 20.54
N GLU A 52 -4.98 -10.84 21.52
CA GLU A 52 -5.52 -11.37 22.77
C GLU A 52 -6.27 -10.28 23.56
N TYR A 53 -5.71 -9.08 23.65
CA TYR A 53 -6.31 -7.94 24.35
C TYR A 53 -7.71 -7.62 23.82
N TYR A 54 -7.87 -7.56 22.50
CA TYR A 54 -9.14 -7.24 21.86
C TYR A 54 -10.10 -8.42 21.74
N SER A 55 -9.61 -9.67 21.79
CA SER A 55 -10.47 -10.86 21.80
C SER A 55 -11.48 -10.84 22.97
N ASN A 56 -11.05 -10.34 24.12
CA ASN A 56 -11.83 -10.18 25.34
C ASN A 56 -12.51 -8.79 25.45
N ARG A 57 -12.28 -7.89 24.49
CA ARG A 57 -12.71 -6.47 24.51
C ARG A 57 -13.22 -6.01 23.15
N LYS A 58 -14.03 -6.84 22.48
CA LYS A 58 -14.52 -6.59 21.11
C LYS A 58 -15.24 -5.25 20.92
N ASN A 59 -15.84 -4.71 21.99
CA ASN A 59 -16.51 -3.40 21.95
C ASN A 59 -15.53 -2.20 21.82
N ARG A 60 -14.23 -2.43 22.01
CA ARG A 60 -13.16 -1.43 21.84
C ARG A 60 -12.52 -1.47 20.46
N LEU A 61 -12.87 -2.44 19.61
CA LEU A 61 -12.41 -2.48 18.23
C LEU A 61 -13.11 -1.40 17.39
N PRO A 62 -12.46 -0.90 16.32
CA PRO A 62 -13.08 0.03 15.38
C PRO A 62 -14.27 -0.64 14.70
N LYS A 63 -15.31 0.16 14.43
CA LYS A 63 -16.59 -0.34 13.89
C LYS A 63 -16.77 -0.04 12.41
N GLU A 64 -16.37 1.16 12.01
CA GLU A 64 -16.43 1.61 10.63
C GLU A 64 -15.18 1.09 9.89
N ASP A 65 -15.35 0.79 8.60
CA ASP A 65 -14.24 0.42 7.73
C ASP A 65 -13.19 1.53 7.70
N ASP A 66 -11.91 1.16 7.60
CA ASP A 66 -10.75 2.05 7.75
C ASP A 66 -10.61 2.72 9.13
N GLY A 67 -11.56 2.52 10.04
CA GLY A 67 -11.45 3.02 11.41
C GLY A 67 -10.28 2.38 12.14
N THR A 68 -9.55 3.18 12.92
CA THR A 68 -8.39 2.72 13.69
C THR A 68 -8.58 2.92 15.19
N VAL A 69 -7.96 2.04 15.97
CA VAL A 69 -7.72 2.20 17.41
C VAL A 69 -6.30 1.75 17.72
N GLU A 70 -5.74 2.22 18.82
CA GLU A 70 -4.38 1.84 19.23
C GLU A 70 -4.38 1.24 20.64
N VAL A 71 -3.50 0.27 20.87
CA VAL A 71 -3.16 -0.23 22.21
C VAL A 71 -1.67 -0.11 22.44
N SER A 72 -1.27 0.59 23.50
CA SER A 72 0.14 0.80 23.82
C SER A 72 0.77 -0.45 24.44
N ILE A 73 2.10 -0.60 24.28
CA ILE A 73 2.87 -1.65 24.97
C ILE A 73 2.62 -1.63 26.47
N GLY A 74 2.60 -0.44 27.09
CA GLY A 74 2.30 -0.30 28.53
C GLY A 74 0.93 -0.86 28.92
N THR A 75 -0.10 -0.66 28.09
CA THR A 75 -1.44 -1.22 28.33
C THR A 75 -1.44 -2.74 28.22
N LEU A 76 -0.64 -3.32 27.32
CA LEU A 76 -0.50 -4.77 27.16
C LEU A 76 0.26 -5.38 28.34
N ILE A 77 1.28 -4.69 28.86
CA ILE A 77 2.02 -5.09 30.07
C ILE A 77 1.13 -5.05 31.30
N ASP A 78 0.37 -3.97 31.50
CA ASP A 78 -0.58 -3.83 32.62
C ASP A 78 -1.68 -4.90 32.59
N ALA A 79 -2.00 -5.41 31.40
CA ALA A 79 -2.94 -6.50 31.18
C ALA A 79 -2.32 -7.90 31.35
N GLU A 80 -1.03 -8.00 31.70
CA GLU A 80 -0.24 -9.24 31.81
C GLU A 80 -0.18 -10.05 30.49
N LEU A 81 -0.33 -9.37 29.34
CA LEU A 81 -0.30 -10.00 28.01
C LEU A 81 1.06 -9.87 27.30
N LEU A 82 1.94 -9.01 27.83
CA LEU A 82 3.25 -8.73 27.26
C LEU A 82 4.22 -8.44 28.42
N GLU A 83 5.45 -8.94 28.33
CA GLU A 83 6.50 -8.58 29.30
C GLU A 83 7.14 -7.23 28.93
N GLU A 84 7.87 -6.63 29.87
CA GLU A 84 8.63 -5.40 29.59
C GLU A 84 9.66 -5.64 28.49
N ILE A 85 9.54 -4.88 27.40
CA ILE A 85 10.43 -5.02 26.24
C ILE A 85 11.73 -4.29 26.52
N VAL A 86 12.80 -5.06 26.72
CA VAL A 86 14.17 -4.57 26.81
C VAL A 86 14.82 -4.60 25.43
N ASP A 87 15.50 -3.53 25.04
CA ASP A 87 16.17 -3.40 23.75
C ASP A 87 17.17 -4.57 23.53
N PRO A 88 17.03 -5.35 22.43
CA PRO A 88 17.98 -6.40 22.04
C PRO A 88 19.44 -5.94 21.97
N LYS A 89 19.69 -4.72 21.51
CA LYS A 89 21.02 -4.12 21.35
C LYS A 89 21.49 -3.34 22.58
N ASN A 90 20.60 -2.96 23.51
CA ASN A 90 20.95 -2.23 24.73
C ASN A 90 20.13 -2.70 25.95
N LYS A 91 20.67 -3.64 26.74
CA LYS A 91 19.97 -4.23 27.89
C LYS A 91 19.63 -3.28 29.05
N ASN A 92 20.16 -2.06 29.04
CA ASN A 92 19.85 -1.04 30.04
C ASN A 92 18.71 -0.11 29.61
N GLN A 93 18.07 -0.39 28.48
CA GLN A 93 17.08 0.46 27.87
C GLN A 93 15.83 -0.36 27.54
N THR A 94 14.67 0.23 27.79
CA THR A 94 13.38 -0.32 27.41
C THR A 94 12.91 0.30 26.10
N CYS A 95 12.12 -0.46 25.36
CA CYS A 95 11.45 0.01 24.16
C CYS A 95 10.04 0.48 24.49
N SER A 96 9.49 1.33 23.61
CA SER A 96 8.13 1.85 23.70
C SER A 96 7.44 1.68 22.36
N GLY A 97 6.12 1.84 22.32
CA GLY A 97 5.37 1.60 21.10
C GLY A 97 3.90 1.29 21.34
N HIS A 98 3.23 0.96 20.25
CA HIS A 98 1.82 0.59 20.23
C HIS A 98 1.54 -0.36 19.06
N VAL A 99 0.36 -0.98 19.08
CA VAL A 99 -0.21 -1.68 17.94
C VAL A 99 -1.43 -0.91 17.49
N GLU A 100 -1.43 -0.47 16.24
CA GLU A 100 -2.60 0.08 15.56
C GLU A 100 -3.45 -1.07 15.01
N VAL A 101 -4.75 -1.02 15.28
CA VAL A 101 -5.72 -2.00 14.81
C VAL A 101 -6.70 -1.31 13.87
N THR A 102 -6.73 -1.74 12.61
CA THR A 102 -7.53 -1.12 11.55
C THR A 102 -8.64 -2.08 11.12
N LYS A 103 -9.87 -1.58 11.02
CA LYS A 103 -10.99 -2.34 10.45
C LYS A 103 -10.82 -2.47 8.94
N VAL A 104 -10.94 -3.70 8.42
CA VAL A 104 -10.88 -3.96 6.97
C VAL A 104 -11.97 -4.97 6.60
N GLY A 105 -13.09 -4.49 6.08
CA GLY A 105 -14.27 -5.31 5.79
C GLY A 105 -14.74 -6.07 7.04
N ASP A 106 -14.75 -7.40 6.97
CA ASP A 106 -15.12 -8.25 8.13
C ASP A 106 -13.94 -8.53 9.08
N ASP A 107 -12.71 -8.27 8.66
CA ASP A 107 -11.48 -8.56 9.38
C ASP A 107 -10.87 -7.31 10.06
N TYR A 108 -9.69 -7.49 10.65
CA TYR A 108 -8.86 -6.46 11.26
C TYR A 108 -7.39 -6.69 10.92
N SER A 109 -6.67 -5.62 10.60
CA SER A 109 -5.20 -5.59 10.50
C SER A 109 -4.60 -5.11 11.82
N TYR A 110 -3.43 -5.63 12.18
CA TYR A 110 -2.69 -5.27 13.38
C TYR A 110 -1.28 -4.85 12.98
N THR A 111 -0.98 -3.56 13.06
CA THR A 111 0.32 -3.01 12.65
C THR A 111 1.11 -2.55 13.88
N PRO A 112 2.28 -3.15 14.17
CA PRO A 112 3.11 -2.77 15.30
C PRO A 112 3.98 -1.55 14.96
N PHE A 113 4.12 -0.66 15.94
CA PHE A 113 5.02 0.49 15.90
C PHE A 113 5.94 0.41 17.13
N LEU A 114 7.14 -0.15 16.94
CA LEU A 114 8.15 -0.30 17.98
C LEU A 114 9.21 0.81 17.88
N THR A 115 9.64 1.32 19.03
CA THR A 115 10.72 2.30 19.13
C THR A 115 11.64 1.95 20.29
N CYS A 116 12.88 1.59 19.96
CA CYS A 116 14.00 1.43 20.89
C CYS A 116 15.00 2.55 20.59
N LYS A 117 14.85 3.68 21.28
CA LYS A 117 15.52 4.95 20.95
C LYS A 117 17.02 4.79 20.66
N GLY A 118 17.44 5.25 19.47
CA GLY A 118 18.82 5.19 18.97
C GLY A 118 19.26 3.86 18.35
N ASN A 119 18.52 2.75 18.53
CA ASN A 119 18.88 1.43 18.03
C ASN A 119 17.85 0.80 17.07
N TYR A 120 16.57 1.21 17.20
CA TYR A 120 15.46 0.84 16.36
C TYR A 120 14.41 1.95 16.36
N GLU A 121 14.36 2.70 15.27
CA GLU A 121 13.39 3.77 15.06
C GLU A 121 12.77 3.60 13.67
N PRO A 122 11.46 3.85 13.52
CA PRO A 122 10.81 3.73 12.22
C PRO A 122 11.39 4.74 11.23
N GLU A 123 11.80 4.27 10.06
CA GLU A 123 12.18 5.11 8.94
C GLU A 123 10.94 5.33 8.06
N TYR A 124 10.37 6.54 8.09
CA TYR A 124 9.17 6.84 7.33
C TYR A 124 9.51 7.15 5.87
N LEU A 125 8.69 6.64 4.94
CA LEU A 125 8.85 6.94 3.52
C LEU A 125 8.78 8.45 3.23
N SER A 126 8.00 9.20 4.01
CA SER A 126 7.87 10.65 3.87
C SER A 126 9.19 11.38 4.13
N ASP A 127 9.97 10.94 5.12
CA ASP A 127 11.27 11.53 5.43
C ASP A 127 12.28 11.22 4.32
N ILE A 128 12.26 9.97 3.82
CA ILE A 128 13.09 9.57 2.68
C ILE A 128 12.80 10.45 1.44
N ILE A 129 11.52 10.62 1.07
CA ILE A 129 11.13 11.38 -0.13
C ILE A 129 11.52 12.86 0.01
N LYS A 130 11.33 13.46 1.19
CA LYS A 130 11.73 14.86 1.45
C LYS A 130 13.23 15.09 1.32
N ASP A 131 14.04 14.07 1.58
CA ASP A 131 15.51 14.14 1.46
C ASP A 131 16.04 13.84 0.05
N VAL A 132 15.19 13.40 -0.88
CA VAL A 132 15.59 13.17 -2.28
C VAL A 132 15.92 14.49 -2.96
N LYS A 133 17.13 14.58 -3.52
CA LYS A 133 17.61 15.74 -4.28
C LYS A 133 17.57 15.46 -5.77
N THR A 134 17.47 16.52 -6.57
CA THR A 134 17.66 16.43 -8.02
C THR A 134 19.13 16.17 -8.37
N ASP A 135 19.37 15.27 -9.31
CA ASP A 135 20.71 15.03 -9.86
C ASP A 135 21.15 16.12 -10.86
N GLU A 136 22.31 15.93 -11.52
CA GLU A 136 22.84 16.87 -12.51
C GLU A 136 22.02 16.97 -13.81
N TYR A 137 21.16 15.98 -14.08
CA TYR A 137 20.26 15.92 -15.23
C TYR A 137 18.83 16.40 -14.89
N GLY A 138 18.57 16.73 -13.63
CA GLY A 138 17.27 17.15 -13.13
C GLY A 138 16.35 15.99 -12.71
N ASN A 139 16.81 14.73 -12.68
CA ASN A 139 15.98 13.65 -12.17
C ASN A 139 15.87 13.76 -10.65
N GLY A 140 14.66 13.65 -10.10
CA GLY A 140 14.47 13.67 -8.65
C GLY A 140 13.04 13.97 -8.22
N VAL A 141 12.91 14.55 -7.03
CA VAL A 141 11.64 14.97 -6.44
C VAL A 141 11.53 16.49 -6.49
N TYR A 142 10.34 16.97 -6.85
CA TYR A 142 10.03 18.40 -6.99
C TYR A 142 8.81 18.76 -6.17
N GLU A 143 8.85 19.93 -5.55
CA GLU A 143 7.68 20.56 -4.94
C GLU A 143 6.81 21.18 -6.05
N ILE A 144 5.57 20.71 -6.18
CA ILE A 144 4.56 21.24 -7.11
C ILE A 144 3.30 21.53 -6.31
N GLY A 145 3.08 22.82 -6.00
CA GLY A 145 2.05 23.19 -5.03
C GLY A 145 2.43 22.64 -3.66
N ASP A 146 1.50 21.92 -3.02
CA ASP A 146 1.70 21.27 -1.71
C ASP A 146 2.12 19.79 -1.83
N GLU A 147 2.46 19.33 -3.04
CA GLU A 147 2.82 17.94 -3.32
C GLU A 147 4.33 17.78 -3.61
N LEU A 148 4.88 16.59 -3.32
CA LEU A 148 6.22 16.18 -3.75
C LEU A 148 6.11 15.14 -4.86
N VAL A 149 6.56 15.50 -6.07
CA VAL A 149 6.35 14.71 -7.28
C VAL A 149 7.69 14.21 -7.85
N TYR A 150 7.77 12.93 -8.18
CA TYR A 150 8.92 12.37 -8.89
C TYR A 150 8.90 12.80 -10.36
N ARG A 151 10.03 13.32 -10.87
CA ARG A 151 10.17 13.79 -12.25
C ARG A 151 11.53 13.40 -12.84
N GLY A 152 11.56 13.15 -14.14
CA GLY A 152 12.77 12.76 -14.86
C GLY A 152 12.66 11.38 -15.49
N GLU A 153 13.68 11.03 -16.28
CA GLU A 153 13.76 9.73 -16.97
C GLU A 153 14.27 8.64 -16.03
N ASP A 154 15.30 8.97 -15.25
CA ASP A 154 16.03 8.02 -14.40
C ASP A 154 15.88 8.41 -12.93
N VAL A 155 14.73 8.04 -12.35
CA VAL A 155 14.41 8.29 -10.94
C VAL A 155 14.37 7.00 -10.12
N ASN A 156 14.89 7.08 -8.89
CA ASN A 156 14.84 6.01 -7.90
C ASN A 156 13.51 6.05 -7.12
N ASN A 157 12.42 5.70 -7.79
CA ASN A 157 11.07 5.75 -7.23
C ASN A 157 10.38 4.38 -7.10
N TYR A 158 11.13 3.28 -7.06
CA TYR A 158 10.55 1.94 -6.91
C TYR A 158 10.29 1.59 -5.45
N VAL A 159 9.12 1.02 -5.20
CA VAL A 159 8.68 0.53 -3.89
C VAL A 159 8.05 -0.84 -4.01
N GLN A 160 8.40 -1.76 -3.11
CA GLN A 160 7.78 -3.06 -2.97
C GLN A 160 6.70 -2.98 -1.89
N PHE A 161 5.47 -3.25 -2.30
CA PHE A 161 4.29 -3.24 -1.43
C PHE A 161 3.38 -4.39 -1.81
N ASN A 162 2.89 -5.15 -0.82
CA ASN A 162 2.04 -6.32 -1.04
C ASN A 162 2.68 -7.36 -2.00
N ASN A 163 4.00 -7.59 -1.88
CA ASN A 163 4.79 -8.46 -2.78
C ASN A 163 4.73 -8.08 -4.26
N GLN A 164 4.38 -6.84 -4.57
CA GLN A 164 4.33 -6.30 -5.92
C GLN A 164 5.27 -5.10 -6.01
N LEU A 165 5.82 -4.88 -7.20
CA LEU A 165 6.69 -3.73 -7.48
C LEU A 165 5.85 -2.57 -8.01
N TRP A 166 6.02 -1.41 -7.41
CA TRP A 166 5.31 -0.17 -7.73
C TRP A 166 6.31 0.95 -7.97
N ARG A 167 5.83 1.99 -8.66
CA ARG A 167 6.49 3.28 -8.80
C ARG A 167 5.77 4.31 -7.93
N ILE A 168 6.50 5.05 -7.12
CA ILE A 168 6.00 6.22 -6.40
C ILE A 168 5.86 7.35 -7.42
N VAL A 169 4.64 7.86 -7.59
CA VAL A 169 4.35 8.99 -8.46
C VAL A 169 4.55 10.29 -7.70
N LYS A 170 3.93 10.39 -6.53
CA LYS A 170 4.00 11.56 -5.66
C LYS A 170 3.66 11.24 -4.21
N MET A 171 4.08 12.11 -3.32
CA MET A 171 3.45 12.32 -2.01
C MET A 171 2.49 13.49 -2.15
N ASP A 172 1.21 13.27 -1.87
CA ASP A 172 0.18 14.31 -1.98
C ASP A 172 0.21 15.30 -0.81
N ALA A 173 -0.70 16.27 -0.83
CA ALA A 173 -0.79 17.32 0.19
C ALA A 173 -1.16 16.79 1.59
N GLU A 174 -1.81 15.63 1.68
CA GLU A 174 -2.07 14.96 2.95
C GLU A 174 -0.87 14.12 3.45
N GLY A 175 0.16 13.98 2.63
CA GLY A 175 1.35 13.18 2.89
C GLY A 175 1.21 11.71 2.49
N ASP A 176 0.11 11.31 1.86
CA ASP A 176 -0.10 9.95 1.38
C ASP A 176 0.61 9.75 0.04
N PHE A 177 0.98 8.50 -0.26
CA PHE A 177 1.83 8.19 -1.41
C PHE A 177 1.01 7.57 -2.53
N LYS A 178 0.95 8.26 -3.68
CA LYS A 178 0.35 7.74 -4.91
C LYS A 178 1.31 6.76 -5.56
N LEU A 179 0.89 5.49 -5.66
CA LEU A 179 1.67 4.43 -6.28
C LEU A 179 1.00 3.95 -7.56
N VAL A 180 1.79 3.71 -8.62
CA VAL A 180 1.34 3.03 -9.83
C VAL A 180 2.07 1.70 -9.98
N LEU A 181 1.36 0.64 -10.35
CA LEU A 181 1.97 -0.67 -10.54
C LEU A 181 3.06 -0.57 -11.61
N ALA A 182 4.28 -1.02 -11.29
CA ALA A 182 5.44 -0.83 -12.17
C ALA A 182 5.33 -1.63 -13.47
N GLU A 183 4.69 -2.80 -13.42
CA GLU A 183 4.42 -3.63 -14.58
C GLU A 183 2.93 -3.70 -14.88
N LYS A 184 2.56 -3.38 -16.12
CA LYS A 184 1.20 -3.52 -16.63
C LYS A 184 0.69 -4.96 -16.51
N THR A 185 -0.62 -5.12 -16.34
CA THR A 185 -1.27 -6.44 -16.25
C THR A 185 -0.98 -7.36 -17.46
N GLY A 186 -1.08 -8.67 -17.22
CA GLY A 186 -1.01 -9.67 -18.30
C GLY A 186 -2.15 -9.48 -19.31
N ASP A 187 -3.37 -9.39 -18.79
CA ASP A 187 -4.59 -9.21 -19.58
C ASP A 187 -4.86 -7.74 -19.94
N ALA A 188 -5.67 -7.55 -20.98
CA ALA A 188 -6.15 -6.26 -21.44
C ALA A 188 -7.66 -6.13 -21.21
N TYR A 189 -8.10 -4.91 -20.90
CA TYR A 189 -9.44 -4.58 -20.48
C TYR A 189 -9.98 -3.39 -21.26
N ALA A 190 -11.25 -3.45 -21.61
CA ALA A 190 -11.96 -2.30 -22.14
C ALA A 190 -12.17 -1.26 -21.03
N TRP A 191 -12.16 0.02 -21.40
CA TRP A 191 -12.64 1.06 -20.51
C TRP A 191 -14.12 0.83 -20.20
N ASP A 192 -14.90 0.70 -21.27
CA ASP A 192 -16.31 0.34 -21.27
C ASP A 192 -16.70 -0.21 -22.65
N ASP A 193 -17.64 -1.15 -22.73
CA ASP A 193 -18.08 -1.76 -23.99
C ASP A 193 -19.59 -1.64 -24.24
N ALA A 194 -20.27 -0.78 -23.48
CA ALA A 194 -21.69 -0.54 -23.64
C ALA A 194 -22.06 0.04 -25.02
N TYR A 195 -23.32 -0.16 -25.41
CA TYR A 195 -23.89 0.43 -26.62
C TYR A 195 -23.96 1.96 -26.48
N ASN A 196 -23.34 2.67 -27.41
CA ASN A 196 -23.32 4.12 -27.45
C ASN A 196 -24.35 4.64 -28.47
N SER A 197 -25.24 5.53 -28.04
CA SER A 197 -26.31 6.08 -28.89
C SER A 197 -25.83 7.10 -29.92
N GLU A 198 -24.74 7.82 -29.67
CA GLU A 198 -24.13 8.76 -30.63
C GLU A 198 -23.54 8.02 -31.84
N ARG A 199 -23.03 6.81 -31.61
CA ARG A 199 -22.36 5.98 -32.62
C ARG A 199 -23.18 4.80 -33.11
N GLU A 200 -24.37 4.59 -32.55
CA GLU A 200 -25.25 3.44 -32.79
C GLU A 200 -24.52 2.07 -32.75
N SER A 201 -23.49 1.93 -31.91
CA SER A 201 -22.63 0.74 -31.84
C SER A 201 -22.00 0.55 -30.45
N TYR A 202 -21.44 -0.64 -30.20
CA TYR A 202 -20.78 -1.03 -28.95
C TYR A 202 -19.35 -0.49 -28.87
N VAL A 203 -19.21 0.84 -28.87
CA VAL A 203 -17.93 1.55 -28.77
C VAL A 203 -17.61 2.04 -27.35
N GLY A 204 -18.50 1.76 -26.40
CA GLY A 204 -18.40 2.13 -25.00
C GLY A 204 -18.92 3.53 -24.68
N ILE A 205 -19.07 3.80 -23.39
CA ILE A 205 -19.56 5.06 -22.82
C ILE A 205 -18.50 5.63 -21.87
N ASN A 206 -18.22 6.93 -22.01
CA ASN A 206 -17.24 7.65 -21.18
C ASN A 206 -17.87 8.69 -20.24
N THR A 207 -19.21 8.75 -20.14
CA THR A 207 -19.92 9.79 -19.38
C THR A 207 -20.27 9.38 -17.96
N ASP A 208 -20.12 8.09 -17.61
CA ASP A 208 -20.52 7.56 -16.30
C ASP A 208 -19.50 6.53 -15.80
N TYR A 209 -18.45 7.03 -15.13
CA TYR A 209 -17.38 6.19 -14.59
C TYR A 209 -17.90 5.09 -13.65
N LEU A 210 -18.99 5.34 -12.91
CA LEU A 210 -19.52 4.41 -11.89
C LEU A 210 -19.88 3.04 -12.49
N HIS A 211 -20.42 3.06 -13.72
CA HIS A 211 -20.94 1.87 -14.41
C HIS A 211 -19.96 1.27 -15.43
N THR A 212 -18.77 1.84 -15.58
CA THR A 212 -17.77 1.36 -16.54
C THR A 212 -17.21 -0.02 -16.18
N ASN A 213 -16.85 -0.79 -17.20
CA ASN A 213 -16.13 -2.06 -17.01
C ASN A 213 -14.80 -1.87 -16.30
N ILE A 214 -14.06 -0.79 -16.58
CA ILE A 214 -12.76 -0.55 -15.97
C ILE A 214 -12.84 -0.38 -14.46
N ARG A 215 -13.84 0.36 -13.96
CA ARG A 215 -14.03 0.55 -12.52
C ARG A 215 -14.32 -0.78 -11.83
N LYS A 216 -15.12 -1.63 -12.48
CA LYS A 216 -15.39 -2.99 -11.99
C LYS A 216 -14.11 -3.84 -11.96
N VAL A 217 -13.32 -3.82 -13.02
CA VAL A 217 -12.03 -4.53 -13.11
C VAL A 217 -11.07 -4.09 -12.00
N LEU A 218 -10.94 -2.78 -11.77
CA LEU A 218 -10.09 -2.24 -10.71
C LEU A 218 -10.57 -2.67 -9.33
N ASN A 219 -11.86 -2.57 -9.04
CA ASN A 219 -12.42 -3.01 -7.77
C ASN A 219 -12.24 -4.53 -7.53
N ASP A 220 -12.39 -5.35 -8.57
CA ASP A 220 -12.11 -6.78 -8.50
C ASP A 220 -10.61 -7.05 -8.30
N TYR A 221 -9.73 -6.28 -8.95
CA TYR A 221 -8.29 -6.33 -8.74
C TYR A 221 -7.94 -6.04 -7.28
N TYR A 222 -8.48 -4.95 -6.71
CA TYR A 222 -8.26 -4.58 -5.31
C TYR A 222 -8.70 -5.69 -4.34
N LYS A 223 -9.90 -6.25 -4.56
CA LYS A 223 -10.41 -7.32 -3.71
C LYS A 223 -9.54 -8.57 -3.72
N LYS A 224 -9.05 -8.96 -4.89
CA LYS A 224 -8.32 -10.23 -5.12
C LYS A 224 -6.82 -10.15 -4.81
N ASN A 225 -6.17 -9.03 -5.09
CA ASN A 225 -4.71 -8.96 -5.05
C ASN A 225 -4.16 -8.47 -3.72
N PHE A 226 -4.93 -7.76 -2.89
CA PHE A 226 -4.44 -7.24 -1.62
C PHE A 226 -4.91 -8.04 -0.42
N THR A 227 -3.98 -8.34 0.49
CA THR A 227 -4.25 -8.92 1.80
C THR A 227 -4.96 -7.91 2.71
N THR A 228 -5.54 -8.39 3.82
CA THR A 228 -6.13 -7.53 4.86
C THR A 228 -5.13 -6.49 5.38
N ASP A 229 -3.89 -6.91 5.64
CA ASP A 229 -2.84 -6.03 6.18
C ASP A 229 -2.42 -4.95 5.16
N SER A 230 -2.32 -5.31 3.88
CA SER A 230 -2.04 -4.35 2.82
C SER A 230 -3.22 -3.39 2.62
N LYS A 231 -4.46 -3.88 2.66
CA LYS A 231 -5.66 -3.04 2.53
C LYS A 231 -5.76 -1.99 3.63
N ALA A 232 -5.35 -2.32 4.86
CA ALA A 232 -5.30 -1.37 5.98
C ALA A 232 -4.33 -0.20 5.74
N LYS A 233 -3.34 -0.36 4.86
CA LYS A 233 -2.39 0.70 4.48
C LYS A 233 -2.86 1.51 3.28
N ILE A 234 -3.90 1.05 2.56
CA ILE A 234 -4.44 1.73 1.38
C ILE A 234 -5.53 2.71 1.82
N VAL A 235 -5.30 3.99 1.52
CA VAL A 235 -6.24 5.08 1.85
C VAL A 235 -7.24 5.28 0.72
N SER A 236 -8.47 5.64 1.08
CA SER A 236 -9.49 6.05 0.10
C SER A 236 -9.16 7.45 -0.38
N LYS A 237 -9.31 7.69 -1.68
CA LYS A 237 -9.13 9.02 -2.27
C LYS A 237 -10.24 9.34 -3.27
N ASP A 238 -10.46 10.63 -3.41
CA ASP A 238 -11.27 11.18 -4.48
C ASP A 238 -10.48 11.10 -5.80
N LEU A 239 -11.10 10.53 -6.82
CA LEU A 239 -10.49 10.36 -8.13
C LEU A 239 -11.04 11.38 -9.13
N CYS A 240 -10.14 12.11 -9.77
CA CYS A 240 -10.46 13.02 -10.85
C CYS A 240 -10.62 12.26 -12.17
N VAL A 241 -11.87 12.08 -12.59
CA VAL A 241 -12.28 11.31 -13.79
C VAL A 241 -12.88 12.22 -14.87
N GLY A 242 -12.50 13.50 -14.83
CA GLY A 242 -12.97 14.55 -15.72
C GLY A 242 -12.44 14.42 -17.14
N LYS A 243 -12.78 15.43 -17.95
CA LYS A 243 -12.68 15.35 -19.40
C LYS A 243 -11.78 16.43 -20.00
N TYR A 244 -11.10 16.07 -21.08
CA TYR A 244 -10.26 16.95 -21.88
C TYR A 244 -10.62 16.88 -23.36
N ALA A 245 -10.38 17.96 -24.10
CA ALA A 245 -10.15 17.89 -25.55
C ALA A 245 -8.65 17.64 -25.81
N GLU A 246 -8.30 17.07 -26.97
CA GLU A 246 -6.91 16.70 -27.28
C GLU A 246 -5.95 17.89 -27.26
N THR A 247 -6.42 19.07 -27.65
CA THR A 247 -5.64 20.31 -27.73
C THR A 247 -5.65 21.14 -26.44
N ASP A 248 -6.23 20.59 -25.37
CA ASP A 248 -6.33 21.29 -24.10
C ASP A 248 -5.00 21.36 -23.37
N GLU A 249 -4.78 22.49 -22.71
CA GLU A 249 -3.76 22.61 -21.67
C GLU A 249 -4.17 21.79 -20.43
N PHE A 250 -3.18 21.24 -19.73
CA PHE A 250 -3.41 20.54 -18.47
C PHE A 250 -4.05 21.48 -17.44
N SER A 251 -5.13 21.03 -16.81
CA SER A 251 -5.94 21.87 -15.93
C SER A 251 -6.63 21.02 -14.87
N VAL A 252 -6.41 21.36 -13.60
CA VAL A 252 -7.08 20.71 -12.47
C VAL A 252 -8.60 20.80 -12.61
N ASP A 253 -9.13 21.95 -13.05
CA ASP A 253 -10.57 22.14 -13.26
C ASP A 253 -11.15 21.17 -14.30
N LYS A 254 -10.40 20.87 -15.36
CA LYS A 254 -10.83 19.91 -16.39
C LYS A 254 -10.65 18.48 -15.92
N GLU A 255 -9.49 18.14 -15.36
CA GLU A 255 -9.16 16.83 -14.82
C GLU A 255 -10.16 16.39 -13.75
N CYS A 256 -10.54 17.30 -12.86
CA CYS A 256 -11.44 17.07 -11.73
C CYS A 256 -12.85 17.63 -11.98
N SER A 257 -13.23 17.90 -13.23
CA SER A 257 -14.61 18.32 -13.59
C SER A 257 -15.67 17.28 -13.20
N ILE A 258 -15.24 16.03 -13.03
CA ILE A 258 -16.02 14.94 -12.45
C ILE A 258 -15.14 14.30 -11.39
N ILE A 259 -15.63 14.27 -10.15
CA ILE A 259 -14.95 13.66 -9.02
C ILE A 259 -15.69 12.39 -8.65
N LYS A 260 -14.94 11.30 -8.47
CA LYS A 260 -15.46 10.08 -7.89
C LYS A 260 -14.88 9.90 -6.50
N GLU A 261 -15.74 10.09 -5.49
CA GLU A 261 -15.37 10.03 -4.08
C GLU A 261 -15.11 8.59 -3.60
N ASP A 262 -14.26 8.49 -2.59
CA ASP A 262 -14.02 7.30 -1.76
C ASP A 262 -13.59 6.03 -2.54
N GLU A 263 -12.68 6.15 -3.51
CA GLU A 263 -12.15 4.99 -4.22
C GLU A 263 -10.80 4.54 -3.64
N LYS A 264 -10.63 3.22 -3.49
CA LYS A 264 -9.38 2.60 -3.01
C LYS A 264 -8.36 2.34 -4.13
N ILE A 265 -8.81 2.38 -5.38
CA ILE A 265 -8.02 1.99 -6.53
C ILE A 265 -8.49 2.75 -7.77
N GLY A 266 -7.54 3.12 -8.62
CA GLY A 266 -7.79 3.90 -9.81
C GLY A 266 -6.75 3.62 -10.89
N LEU A 267 -6.55 4.63 -11.74
CA LEU A 267 -5.52 4.67 -12.77
C LEU A 267 -4.81 6.03 -12.70
N LEU A 268 -3.76 6.18 -13.50
CA LEU A 268 -3.12 7.48 -13.67
C LEU A 268 -4.11 8.48 -14.27
N THR A 269 -3.86 9.75 -14.03
CA THR A 269 -4.47 10.90 -14.70
C THR A 269 -3.51 11.43 -15.76
N ALA A 270 -4.02 12.25 -16.68
CA ALA A 270 -3.18 12.90 -17.69
C ALA A 270 -2.13 13.82 -17.04
N SER A 271 -2.46 14.50 -15.94
CA SER A 271 -1.52 15.38 -15.24
C SER A 271 -0.41 14.62 -14.52
N ASP A 272 -0.62 13.37 -14.08
CA ASP A 272 0.47 12.54 -13.53
C ASP A 272 1.58 12.35 -14.57
N TYR A 273 1.19 12.06 -15.82
CA TYR A 273 2.14 11.91 -16.93
C TYR A 273 2.87 13.22 -17.24
N LYS A 274 2.17 14.35 -17.30
CA LYS A 274 2.80 15.66 -17.50
C LYS A 274 3.75 16.02 -16.37
N ASN A 275 3.35 15.80 -15.12
CA ASN A 275 4.18 16.18 -13.98
C ASN A 275 5.45 15.33 -13.89
N ALA A 276 5.44 14.06 -14.33
CA ALA A 276 6.63 13.23 -14.38
C ALA A 276 7.69 13.69 -15.40
N SER A 277 7.31 14.48 -16.41
CA SER A 277 8.25 15.03 -17.40
C SER A 277 9.02 16.24 -16.88
N LEU A 278 10.28 16.41 -17.33
CA LEU A 278 11.06 17.64 -17.13
C LEU A 278 10.92 18.65 -18.29
N ALA A 279 10.20 18.32 -19.36
CA ALA A 279 10.13 19.14 -20.56
C ALA A 279 9.24 20.38 -20.36
N GLU A 280 9.79 21.58 -20.55
CA GLU A 280 9.06 22.86 -20.39
C GLU A 280 7.91 23.04 -21.39
N ASN A 281 8.01 22.43 -22.57
CA ASN A 281 6.98 22.47 -23.61
C ASN A 281 5.88 21.40 -23.44
N CYS A 282 5.96 20.56 -22.40
CA CYS A 282 4.85 19.68 -22.00
C CYS A 282 3.71 20.52 -21.37
N THR A 283 2.89 21.11 -22.23
CA THR A 283 1.87 22.10 -21.84
C THR A 283 0.45 21.65 -22.15
N LYS A 284 0.28 20.75 -23.13
CA LYS A 284 -1.02 20.24 -23.61
C LYS A 284 -1.04 18.73 -23.69
N LEU A 285 -2.24 18.15 -23.74
CA LEU A 285 -2.42 16.70 -23.86
C LEU A 285 -1.74 16.11 -25.12
N ASP A 286 -1.75 16.85 -26.23
CA ASP A 286 -1.12 16.46 -27.50
C ASP A 286 0.35 16.88 -27.63
N SER A 287 0.96 17.45 -26.57
CA SER A 287 2.39 17.78 -26.54
C SER A 287 3.22 16.50 -26.44
N ASN A 288 3.73 16.02 -27.58
CA ASN A 288 4.59 14.83 -27.63
C ASN A 288 5.85 14.96 -26.77
N GLU A 289 6.28 16.19 -26.51
CA GLU A 289 7.47 16.48 -25.69
C GLU A 289 7.29 16.15 -24.21
N CYS A 290 6.05 15.88 -23.76
CA CYS A 290 5.79 15.25 -22.47
C CYS A 290 6.47 13.88 -22.30
N SER A 291 6.85 13.21 -23.40
CA SER A 291 7.63 11.98 -23.34
C SER A 291 9.11 12.21 -23.01
N ASN A 292 9.62 13.42 -23.22
CA ASN A 292 11.02 13.74 -22.95
C ASN A 292 11.26 13.73 -21.43
N TYR A 293 12.31 13.03 -21.04
CA TYR A 293 12.77 12.94 -19.65
C TYR A 293 11.65 12.53 -18.68
N ASN A 294 10.95 11.45 -19.01
CA ASN A 294 9.76 11.01 -18.30
C ASN A 294 9.77 9.49 -18.09
N TYR A 295 9.93 9.04 -16.85
CA TYR A 295 9.96 7.62 -16.50
C TYR A 295 8.64 6.89 -16.80
N LEU A 296 7.51 7.61 -16.92
CA LEU A 296 6.23 7.04 -17.34
C LEU A 296 6.15 6.81 -18.87
N SER A 297 7.04 7.44 -19.64
CA SER A 297 7.17 7.21 -21.09
C SER A 297 7.98 5.95 -21.39
N ASN A 298 7.55 4.82 -20.83
CA ASN A 298 8.20 3.52 -21.01
C ASN A 298 7.17 2.47 -21.45
N ILE A 299 7.24 2.04 -22.71
CA ILE A 299 6.27 1.11 -23.30
C ILE A 299 6.28 -0.28 -22.67
N GLU A 300 7.41 -0.69 -22.08
CA GLU A 300 7.55 -1.99 -21.43
C GLU A 300 6.80 -2.01 -20.09
N GLU A 301 6.89 -0.93 -19.33
CA GLU A 301 6.19 -0.77 -18.05
C GLU A 301 4.72 -0.34 -18.23
N PHE A 302 4.45 0.59 -19.15
CA PHE A 302 3.18 1.30 -19.26
C PHE A 302 2.49 1.13 -20.62
N ASN A 303 1.28 0.59 -20.57
CA ASN A 303 0.29 0.65 -21.65
C ASN A 303 -1.08 0.58 -20.98
N THR A 304 -1.57 1.72 -20.52
CA THR A 304 -2.69 1.80 -19.57
C THR A 304 -3.66 2.89 -19.94
N TRP A 305 -4.94 2.66 -19.67
CA TRP A 305 -5.93 3.73 -19.65
C TRP A 305 -5.58 4.81 -18.62
N PHE A 306 -5.96 6.06 -18.90
CA PHE A 306 -6.05 7.12 -17.91
C PHE A 306 -7.47 7.21 -17.34
N LEU A 307 -7.61 7.82 -16.17
CA LEU A 307 -8.92 8.20 -15.62
C LEU A 307 -9.67 9.23 -16.48
N ASN A 308 -8.95 10.00 -17.28
CA ASN A 308 -9.52 11.09 -18.06
C ASN A 308 -10.04 10.63 -19.43
N SER A 309 -11.14 11.22 -19.86
CA SER A 309 -11.82 10.89 -21.12
C SER A 309 -12.04 12.09 -22.04
N SER A 310 -12.45 11.82 -23.28
CA SER A 310 -12.75 12.86 -24.27
C SER A 310 -13.93 13.70 -23.84
N SER A 311 -13.79 15.02 -23.97
CA SER A 311 -14.89 15.99 -23.89
C SER A 311 -15.59 16.19 -25.23
N ALA A 312 -14.93 15.82 -26.34
CA ALA A 312 -15.44 16.02 -27.69
C ALA A 312 -16.50 14.97 -28.09
N ASP A 313 -16.58 13.85 -27.38
CA ASP A 313 -17.44 12.73 -27.68
C ASP A 313 -17.77 11.90 -26.43
N THR A 314 -18.70 10.96 -26.57
CA THR A 314 -19.21 10.13 -25.46
C THR A 314 -18.61 8.73 -25.37
N TYR A 315 -17.62 8.38 -26.20
CA TYR A 315 -17.13 7.00 -26.34
C TYR A 315 -15.60 6.87 -26.39
N LYS A 316 -14.83 7.96 -26.35
CA LYS A 316 -13.37 7.90 -26.37
C LYS A 316 -12.74 8.22 -25.02
N VAL A 317 -11.62 7.58 -24.75
CA VAL A 317 -10.86 7.71 -23.50
C VAL A 317 -9.37 7.83 -23.81
N TYR A 318 -8.66 8.57 -22.97
CA TYR A 318 -7.22 8.73 -23.10
C TYR A 318 -6.48 7.54 -22.49
N TYR A 319 -5.33 7.20 -23.06
CA TYR A 319 -4.46 6.15 -22.55
C TYR A 319 -3.00 6.52 -22.78
N LEU A 320 -2.12 5.94 -21.96
CA LEU A 320 -0.68 6.06 -22.06
C LEU A 320 -0.11 4.91 -22.89
N GLN A 321 0.65 5.25 -23.92
CA GLN A 321 1.49 4.34 -24.68
C GLN A 321 2.66 5.14 -25.24
N GLU A 322 3.75 5.25 -24.46
CA GLU A 322 4.85 6.22 -24.62
C GLU A 322 4.38 7.68 -24.48
N THR A 323 3.39 8.09 -25.26
CA THR A 323 2.69 9.38 -25.19
C THR A 323 1.22 9.21 -24.82
N ILE A 324 0.54 10.33 -24.57
CA ILE A 324 -0.92 10.34 -24.42
C ILE A 324 -1.56 10.08 -25.78
N ASN A 325 -2.43 9.08 -25.84
CA ASN A 325 -3.19 8.69 -27.01
C ASN A 325 -4.68 8.63 -26.66
N ILE A 326 -5.54 8.51 -27.68
CA ILE A 326 -6.99 8.43 -27.51
C ILE A 326 -7.57 7.23 -28.27
N SER A 327 -8.56 6.55 -27.71
CA SER A 327 -9.20 5.41 -28.37
C SER A 327 -10.66 5.26 -27.95
N ASN A 328 -11.44 4.50 -28.72
CA ASN A 328 -12.77 4.07 -28.28
C ASN A 328 -12.65 3.29 -26.97
N ALA A 329 -13.57 3.53 -26.05
CA ALA A 329 -13.64 2.92 -24.73
C ALA A 329 -13.74 1.38 -24.83
N SER A 330 -14.34 0.86 -25.90
CA SER A 330 -14.50 -0.57 -26.15
C SER A 330 -13.21 -1.29 -26.54
N ASN A 331 -12.20 -0.56 -27.00
CA ASN A 331 -10.90 -1.17 -27.28
C ASN A 331 -10.28 -1.64 -25.97
N THR A 332 -9.36 -2.60 -26.01
CA THR A 332 -8.73 -3.10 -24.78
C THR A 332 -7.31 -2.56 -24.63
N LYS A 333 -6.95 -2.16 -23.41
CA LYS A 333 -5.57 -1.84 -23.01
C LYS A 333 -5.19 -2.67 -21.80
N LYS A 334 -3.91 -2.93 -21.60
CA LYS A 334 -3.45 -3.41 -20.29
C LYS A 334 -3.68 -2.30 -19.27
N ILE A 335 -3.48 -2.58 -18.00
CA ILE A 335 -3.64 -1.55 -16.96
C ILE A 335 -2.47 -1.56 -16.00
N ASN A 336 -2.13 -0.38 -15.50
CA ASN A 336 -1.25 -0.19 -14.36
C ASN A 336 -2.12 0.41 -13.24
N PRO A 337 -2.65 -0.42 -12.33
CA PRO A 337 -3.48 0.07 -11.23
C PRO A 337 -2.74 1.11 -10.39
N VAL A 338 -3.51 2.06 -9.89
CA VAL A 338 -3.03 3.11 -8.99
C VAL A 338 -3.71 2.99 -7.63
N ILE A 339 -2.94 3.10 -6.57
CA ILE A 339 -3.41 3.12 -5.19
C ILE A 339 -2.76 4.29 -4.44
N TYR A 340 -3.32 4.66 -3.30
CA TYR A 340 -2.66 5.56 -2.35
C TYR A 340 -2.39 4.78 -1.07
N ILE A 341 -1.18 4.89 -0.53
CA ILE A 341 -0.83 4.31 0.77
C ILE A 341 -0.56 5.41 1.80
N THR A 342 -0.86 5.11 3.05
CA THR A 342 -0.83 6.08 4.15
C THR A 342 0.55 6.75 4.36
N SER A 343 0.54 8.01 4.77
CA SER A 343 1.71 8.76 5.27
C SER A 343 2.47 8.06 6.40
N LYS A 344 1.83 7.13 7.13
CA LYS A 344 2.45 6.32 8.18
C LYS A 344 3.32 5.16 7.66
N SER A 345 3.50 5.04 6.34
CA SER A 345 4.26 3.94 5.73
C SER A 345 5.73 3.96 6.14
N ILE A 346 6.19 2.84 6.72
CA ILE A 346 7.56 2.63 7.18
C ILE A 346 8.32 1.79 6.16
N VAL A 347 9.56 2.18 5.91
CA VAL A 347 10.51 1.46 5.06
C VAL A 347 11.42 0.61 5.94
N SER A 348 11.56 -0.68 5.62
CA SER A 348 12.49 -1.58 6.32
C SER A 348 13.88 -1.57 5.71
N GLU A 349 13.96 -1.44 4.39
CA GLU A 349 15.21 -1.36 3.62
C GLU A 349 14.93 -0.83 2.20
N GLY A 350 15.99 -0.59 1.44
CA GLY A 350 15.91 -0.22 0.03
C GLY A 350 16.55 1.11 -0.33
N LYS A 351 16.65 1.39 -1.63
CA LYS A 351 17.19 2.65 -2.16
C LYS A 351 16.33 3.25 -3.28
N GLY A 352 15.12 2.74 -3.48
CA GLY A 352 14.23 3.21 -4.55
C GLY A 352 14.62 2.79 -5.96
N THR A 353 15.70 2.01 -6.16
CA THR A 353 16.08 1.49 -7.48
C THR A 353 15.24 0.26 -7.82
N GLN A 354 15.05 -0.09 -9.09
CA GLN A 354 14.29 -1.28 -9.49
C GLN A 354 14.82 -2.58 -8.83
N LYS A 355 16.14 -2.72 -8.71
CA LYS A 355 16.80 -3.90 -8.14
C LYS A 355 16.87 -3.90 -6.61
N ASN A 356 16.66 -2.74 -6.00
CA ASN A 356 16.69 -2.53 -4.56
C ASN A 356 15.61 -1.49 -4.20
N PRO A 357 14.32 -1.84 -4.36
CA PRO A 357 13.21 -0.93 -4.12
C PRO A 357 13.10 -0.65 -2.62
N TYR A 358 12.43 0.44 -2.26
CA TYR A 358 12.00 0.63 -0.86
C TYR A 358 11.03 -0.50 -0.48
N ILE A 359 11.23 -1.17 0.65
CA ILE A 359 10.34 -2.24 1.09
C ILE A 359 9.41 -1.69 2.17
N ILE A 360 8.12 -1.66 1.88
CA ILE A 360 7.09 -1.24 2.84
C ILE A 360 6.83 -2.39 3.80
N LYS A 361 6.90 -2.06 5.09
CA LYS A 361 6.59 -2.94 6.18
C LYS A 361 5.10 -3.05 6.44
#